data_AF-A0A2V6DY29-F1
#
_entry.id   AF-A0A2V6DY29-F1
#
_cell.length_a   1.000
_cell.length_b   1.000
_cell.length_c   1.000
_cell.angle_alpha   90.00
_cell.angle_beta   90.00
_cell.angle_gamma   90.00
#
_symmetry.space_group_name_H-M   'P 1'
#
loop_
_entity.id
_entity.type
_entity.pdbx_description
1 polymer ?
#
loop_
_entity_poly.entity_id
_entity_poly.type
_entity_poly.pdbx_seq_one_letter_code
_entity_poly.pdbx_strand_id
1 'polypeptide(L)' 'MNNDRRVVITGLGVVTPVGNGLETFWKNLVEG' A
#
# COMPACT_ATOMS: atom_id res chain seq x y z
N MET A 1 -18.59 23.48 -10.78
CA MET A 1 -17.11 23.40 -10.73
C MET A 1 -16.80 22.12 -9.97
N ASN A 2 -16.43 21.04 -10.66
CA ASN A 2 -16.00 19.83 -9.99
C ASN A 2 -14.69 20.18 -9.30
N ASN A 3 -14.71 20.29 -7.98
CA ASN A 3 -13.54 20.67 -7.20
C ASN A 3 -12.64 19.44 -7.09
N ASP A 4 -12.03 19.06 -8.21
CA ASP A 4 -11.17 17.89 -8.43
C ASP A 4 -9.85 18.04 -7.65
N ARG A 5 -9.97 18.11 -6.33
CA ARG A 5 -8.83 18.13 -5.43
C ARG A 5 -8.22 16.73 -5.45
N ARG A 6 -7.14 16.59 -6.22
CA ARG A 6 -6.34 15.38 -6.28
C ARG A 6 -5.73 15.13 -4.91
N VAL A 7 -6.15 14.06 -4.27
CA VAL A 7 -5.55 13.53 -3.04
C VAL A 7 -4.74 12.30 -3.42
N VAL A 8 -3.50 12.24 -2.95
CA VAL A 8 -2.58 11.14 -3.21
C VAL A 8 -2.01 10.60 -1.91
N ILE A 9 -1.60 9.34 -1.94
CA ILE A 9 -0.91 8.69 -0.83
C ILE A 9 0.59 8.94 -1.01
N THR A 10 1.22 9.59 -0.03
CA THR A 10 2.65 9.95 -0.08
C THR A 10 3.55 8.93 0.60
N GLY A 11 2.97 7.95 1.30
CA GLY A 11 3.70 6.90 1.98
C GLY A 11 2.76 5.84 2.54
N LEU A 12 3.26 4.62 2.67
CA LEU A 12 2.51 3.48 3.19
C LEU A 12 3.45 2.61 4.04
N GLY A 13 2.96 2.18 5.20
CA GLY A 13 3.61 1.18 6.05
C GLY A 13 2.64 0.05 6.35
N VAL A 14 3.13 -1.18 6.34
CA VAL A 14 2.28 -2.38 6.44
C VAL A 14 2.89 -3.37 7.42
N VAL A 15 2.07 -3.86 8.35
CA VAL A 15 2.42 -4.89 9.35
C VAL A 15 1.27 -5.88 9.39
N THR A 16 1.50 -7.09 8.90
CA THR A 16 0.46 -8.11 8.71
C THR A 16 1.03 -9.52 8.88
N PRO A 17 0.19 -10.55 9.11
CA PRO A 17 0.66 -11.94 9.16
C PRO A 17 1.35 -12.43 7.88
N VAL A 18 1.00 -11.83 6.74
CA VAL A 18 1.60 -12.16 5.43
C VAL A 18 2.90 -11.39 5.17
N GLY A 19 3.33 -10.50 6.07
CA GLY A 19 4.59 -9.77 5.92
C GLY A 19 4.62 -8.43 6.64
N ASN A 20 5.82 -8.06 7.10
CA ASN A 20 6.13 -6.77 7.68
C ASN A 20 6.96 -5.94 6.70
N GLY A 21 6.52 -4.72 6.40
CA GLY A 21 7.12 -3.87 5.38
C GLY A 21 6.56 -4.14 3.97
N LEU A 22 6.71 -3.15 3.10
CA LEU A 22 6.09 -3.15 1.77
C LEU A 22 6.58 -4.28 0.87
N GLU A 23 7.88 -4.55 0.87
CA GLU A 23 8.49 -5.53 -0.04
C GLU A 23 8.02 -6.95 0.28
N THR A 24 8.16 -7.37 1.54
CA THR A 24 7.71 -8.70 2.00
C THR A 24 6.22 -8.86 1.84
N PHE A 25 5.44 -7.83 2.20
CA PHE A 25 4.00 -7.83 2.02
C PHE A 25 3.62 -8.01 0.54
N TRP A 26 4.21 -7.24 -0.37
CA TRP A 26 3.86 -7.28 -1.79
C TRP A 26 4.25 -8.60 -2.44
N LYS A 27 5.47 -9.09 -2.15
CA LYS A 27 5.94 -10.38 -2.68
C LYS A 27 4.98 -11.51 -2.28
N ASN A 28 4.72 -11.64 -0.98
CA ASN A 28 3.88 -12.72 -0.48
C ASN A 28 2.43 -12.60 -0.96
N LEU A 29 1.91 -11.37 -1.09
CA LEU A 29 0.57 -11.13 -1.63
C LEU A 29 0.42 -11.55 -3.10
N VAL A 30 1.46 -11.37 -3.91
CA VAL A 30 1.45 -11.74 -5.33
C VAL A 30 1.69 -13.24 -5.54
N GLU A 31 2.48 -13.87 -4.67
CA GLU A 31 2.82 -15.29 -4.77
C GLU A 31 1.68 -16.25 -4.34
N GLY A 32 0.72 -15.78 -3.54
CA GLY A 32 -0.50 -16.52 -3.15
C GLY A 32 -0.40 -17.19 -1.79
#